data_AF-A0A7S1SFM5-F1
#
_entry.id   AF-A0A7S1SFM5-F1
#
_cell.length_a   1.000
_cell.length_b   1.000
_cell.length_c   1.000
_cell.angle_alpha   90.00
_cell.angle_beta   90.00
_cell.angle_gamma   90.00
#
_symmetry.space_group_name_H-M   'P 1'
#
loop_
_entity.id
_entity.type
_entity.pdbx_description
1 polymer ?
#
loop_
_entity_poly.entity_id
_entity_poly.type
_entity_poly.pdbx_seq_one_letter_code
_entity_poly.pdbx_strand_id
1 'polypeptide(L)'
;MAQAIFAQAALANPTGRPLGSAPRAMEHKAGAPAPPCVMCLKPSTKQCSGCRAYWYCDRECQRKHWRNHKLECGRTKELQEMTPKKLFQELEEREVDFHKVTEIVKNHRETCKSKMVWLTRNGDFMREDLEDARRLPGIKDTLDDFDKNPEQHQEAALNTLFSAAEGVSRAKSLAYFQEVKEMKEQLREMARNDELQGTDTIIKCGGQQDLYPTGFPAQTPSGSQE
;
A
#
# COMPACT_ATOMS: atom_id res chain seq x y z
N MET A 1 4.76 -31.79 14.75
CA MET A 1 3.47 -31.20 14.36
C MET A 1 3.77 -29.88 13.69
N ALA A 2 3.27 -29.72 12.46
CA ALA A 2 3.46 -28.62 11.51
C ALA A 2 4.88 -28.47 10.89
N GLN A 3 5.08 -29.22 9.80
CA GLN A 3 6.15 -29.03 8.82
C GLN A 3 5.82 -27.91 7.84
N ALA A 4 6.87 -27.40 7.21
CA ALA A 4 6.94 -26.32 6.23
C ALA A 4 5.97 -26.46 5.03
N ILE A 5 5.49 -25.32 4.54
CA ILE A 5 4.92 -25.17 3.20
C ILE A 5 5.73 -24.10 2.46
N PHE A 6 6.85 -24.52 1.88
CA PHE A 6 7.41 -23.90 0.67
C PHE A 6 7.07 -24.84 -0.48
N ALA A 7 6.15 -24.45 -1.35
CA ALA A 7 5.88 -25.16 -2.60
C ALA A 7 6.41 -24.33 -3.76
N GLN A 8 7.61 -24.69 -4.22
CA GLN A 8 8.04 -24.45 -5.59
C GLN A 8 7.19 -25.32 -6.52
N ALA A 9 6.71 -24.75 -7.62
CA ALA A 9 6.25 -25.53 -8.76
C ALA A 9 6.59 -24.79 -10.05
N ALA A 10 7.72 -25.18 -10.64
CA ALA A 10 7.99 -24.98 -12.05
C ALA A 10 8.39 -26.35 -12.61
N LEU A 11 7.56 -26.96 -13.46
CA LEU A 11 8.00 -27.78 -14.59
C LEU A 11 6.95 -27.74 -15.71
N ALA A 12 7.49 -27.74 -16.93
CA ALA A 12 6.95 -27.35 -18.23
C ALA A 12 5.77 -28.16 -18.80
N ASN A 13 5.12 -27.61 -19.83
CA ASN A 13 4.66 -28.39 -21.00
C ASN A 13 4.56 -27.49 -22.27
N PRO A 14 4.46 -28.03 -23.51
CA PRO A 14 5.34 -27.68 -24.62
C PRO A 14 4.57 -26.90 -25.70
N THR A 15 5.31 -26.53 -26.73
CA THR A 15 4.90 -25.89 -27.99
C THR A 15 3.46 -26.15 -28.46
N GLY A 16 2.69 -25.06 -28.60
CA GLY A 16 1.41 -25.01 -29.30
C GLY A 16 0.92 -23.57 -29.45
N ARG A 17 1.46 -22.84 -30.45
CA ARG A 17 1.00 -21.49 -30.84
C ARG A 17 -0.30 -21.62 -31.65
N PRO A 18 -1.39 -20.91 -31.33
CA PRO A 18 -2.29 -20.42 -32.35
C PRO A 18 -1.88 -18.98 -32.69
N LEU A 19 -1.53 -18.76 -33.97
CA LEU A 19 -1.51 -17.42 -34.54
C LEU A 19 -2.96 -16.90 -34.64
N GLY A 20 -3.17 -15.66 -34.22
CA GLY A 20 -4.28 -14.85 -34.69
C GLY A 20 -5.45 -14.67 -33.71
N SER A 21 -5.34 -13.67 -32.85
CA SER A 21 -6.47 -12.76 -32.63
C SER A 21 -5.92 -11.35 -32.51
N ALA A 22 -6.41 -10.47 -33.38
CA ALA A 22 -6.03 -9.07 -33.45
C ALA A 22 -6.22 -8.40 -32.07
N PRO A 23 -5.40 -7.38 -31.72
CA PRO A 23 -5.68 -6.59 -30.54
C PRO A 23 -7.05 -5.92 -30.74
N ARG A 24 -8.01 -6.17 -29.83
CA ARG A 24 -9.25 -5.39 -29.76
C ARG A 24 -8.86 -3.92 -29.68
N ALA A 25 -9.02 -3.19 -30.79
CA ALA A 25 -8.93 -1.75 -30.80
C ALA A 25 -10.06 -1.25 -29.89
N MET A 26 -9.69 -0.60 -28.79
CA MET A 26 -10.68 0.02 -27.92
C MET A 26 -11.16 1.28 -28.65
N GLU A 27 -12.43 1.26 -29.05
CA GLU A 27 -13.10 2.41 -29.67
C GLU A 27 -13.25 3.52 -28.62
N HIS A 28 -12.55 4.63 -28.82
CA HIS A 28 -12.74 5.84 -28.03
C HIS A 28 -14.15 6.38 -28.30
N LYS A 29 -14.93 6.71 -27.26
CA LYS A 29 -16.15 7.52 -27.40
C LYS A 29 -15.77 8.80 -28.16
N ALA A 30 -16.41 9.02 -29.31
CA ALA A 30 -16.21 10.21 -30.11
C ALA A 30 -16.51 11.46 -29.26
N GLY A 31 -15.48 12.25 -28.95
CA GLY A 31 -15.63 13.56 -28.29
C GLY A 31 -14.73 13.81 -27.06
N ALA A 32 -14.11 12.80 -26.46
CA ALA A 32 -13.19 13.00 -25.33
C ALA A 32 -11.73 13.17 -25.81
N PRO A 33 -10.96 14.16 -25.31
CA PRO A 33 -9.54 14.26 -25.61
C PRO A 33 -8.80 13.01 -25.14
N ALA A 34 -7.90 12.48 -25.98
CA ALA A 34 -7.14 11.28 -25.66
C ALA A 34 -6.30 11.51 -24.39
N PRO A 35 -6.23 10.53 -23.47
CA PRO A 35 -5.51 10.67 -22.21
C PRO A 35 -4.01 10.94 -22.46
N PRO A 36 -3.35 11.78 -21.66
CA PRO A 36 -1.95 12.12 -21.86
C PRO A 36 -1.04 10.93 -21.55
N CYS A 37 0.06 10.82 -22.27
CA CYS A 37 1.06 9.79 -22.05
C CYS A 37 1.82 10.06 -20.75
N VAL A 38 1.92 9.05 -19.87
CA VAL A 38 2.62 9.19 -18.58
C VAL A 38 4.10 9.62 -18.72
N MET A 39 4.74 9.34 -19.86
CA MET A 39 6.17 9.64 -20.08
C MET A 39 6.44 10.98 -20.77
N CYS A 40 5.55 11.43 -21.66
CA CYS A 40 5.83 12.57 -22.53
C CYS A 40 4.64 13.52 -22.70
N LEU A 41 3.53 13.26 -22.01
CA LEU A 41 2.28 14.04 -21.99
C LEU A 41 1.57 14.20 -23.34
N LYS A 42 2.11 13.63 -24.43
CA LYS A 42 1.45 13.57 -25.74
C LYS A 42 0.17 12.73 -25.69
N PRO A 43 -0.80 12.96 -26.58
CA PRO A 43 -1.98 12.12 -26.72
C PRO A 43 -1.63 10.63 -26.79
N SER A 44 -2.24 9.83 -25.93
CA SER A 44 -2.02 8.40 -25.87
C SER A 44 -2.88 7.64 -26.85
N THR A 45 -2.39 6.51 -27.33
CA THR A 45 -3.17 5.58 -28.17
C THR A 45 -3.22 4.17 -27.58
N LYS A 46 -2.42 3.90 -26.55
CA LYS A 46 -2.25 2.58 -25.96
C LYS A 46 -2.37 2.67 -24.44
N GLN A 47 -2.91 1.62 -23.85
CA GLN A 47 -3.01 1.44 -22.41
C GLN A 47 -2.19 0.22 -21.99
N CYS A 48 -1.68 0.21 -20.76
CA CYS A 48 -1.06 -0.99 -20.20
C CYS A 48 -2.08 -2.15 -20.18
N SER A 49 -1.77 -3.27 -20.83
CA SER A 49 -2.68 -4.43 -20.88
C SER A 49 -2.80 -5.17 -19.55
N GLY A 50 -1.82 -5.03 -18.66
CA GLY A 50 -1.81 -5.69 -17.35
C GLY A 50 -2.71 -4.99 -16.35
N CYS A 51 -2.33 -3.77 -15.95
CA CYS A 51 -3.06 -2.99 -14.94
C CYS A 51 -4.15 -2.08 -15.50
N ARG A 52 -4.11 -1.72 -16.80
CA ARG A 52 -5.01 -0.71 -17.39
C ARG A 52 -4.97 0.68 -16.73
N ALA A 53 -4.07 0.95 -15.78
CA ALA A 53 -3.96 2.26 -15.15
C ALA A 53 -3.30 3.31 -16.07
N TYR A 54 -2.19 2.94 -16.72
CA TYR A 54 -1.32 3.90 -17.41
C TYR A 54 -1.52 3.91 -18.92
N TRP A 55 -1.43 5.11 -19.50
CA TRP A 55 -1.56 5.39 -20.93
C TRP A 55 -0.23 5.82 -21.57
N TYR A 56 -0.04 5.40 -22.82
CA TYR A 56 1.17 5.63 -23.61
C TYR A 56 0.84 6.07 -25.03
N CYS A 57 1.62 7.02 -25.55
CA CYS A 57 1.56 7.39 -26.96
C CYS A 57 2.03 6.25 -27.87
N ASP A 58 3.05 5.49 -27.43
CA ASP A 58 3.57 4.32 -28.14
C ASP A 58 4.36 3.35 -27.23
N ARG A 59 4.75 2.19 -27.78
CA ARG A 59 5.52 1.12 -27.12
C ARG A 59 6.86 1.59 -26.57
N GLU A 60 7.49 2.61 -27.16
CA GLU A 60 8.75 3.14 -26.66
C GLU A 60 8.57 3.79 -25.27
N CYS A 61 7.54 4.63 -25.12
CA CYS A 61 7.20 5.23 -23.82
C CYS A 61 6.81 4.17 -22.79
N GLN A 62 6.05 3.15 -23.20
CA GLN A 62 5.74 2.02 -22.32
C GLN A 62 7.01 1.30 -21.83
N ARG A 63 7.96 1.01 -22.72
CA ARG A 63 9.21 0.30 -22.36
C ARG A 63 10.09 1.13 -21.42
N LYS A 64 10.15 2.45 -21.62
CA LYS A 64 10.87 3.36 -20.72
C LYS A 64 10.24 3.36 -19.32
N HIS A 65 8.92 3.48 -19.24
CA HIS A 65 8.19 3.45 -17.96
C HIS A 65 8.24 2.07 -17.27
N TRP A 66 8.30 0.98 -18.06
CA TRP A 66 8.23 -0.40 -17.57
C TRP A 66 9.26 -0.74 -16.50
N ARG A 67 10.45 -0.12 -16.53
CA ARG A 67 11.52 -0.36 -15.54
C ARG A 67 11.04 -0.12 -14.11
N ASN A 68 10.23 0.92 -13.91
CA ASN A 68 9.67 1.27 -12.62
C ASN A 68 8.27 0.68 -12.46
N HIS A 69 7.45 0.75 -13.51
CA HIS A 69 6.06 0.30 -13.48
C HIS A 69 5.89 -1.20 -13.18
N LYS A 70 6.82 -2.06 -13.59
CA LYS A 70 6.69 -3.52 -13.42
C LYS A 70 6.49 -3.96 -11.96
N LEU A 71 7.05 -3.22 -11.02
CA LEU A 71 6.97 -3.52 -9.58
C LEU A 71 5.57 -3.22 -9.02
N GLU A 72 4.88 -2.25 -9.62
CA GLU A 72 3.56 -1.81 -9.17
C GLU A 72 2.42 -2.36 -10.03
N CYS A 73 2.69 -2.78 -11.28
CA CYS A 73 1.65 -3.20 -12.23
C CYS A 73 0.71 -4.28 -11.69
N GLY A 74 1.23 -5.26 -10.93
CA GLY A 74 0.40 -6.29 -10.28
C GLY A 74 -0.50 -5.68 -9.22
N ARG A 75 0.09 -4.96 -8.26
CA ARG A 75 -0.64 -4.28 -7.18
C ARG A 75 -1.68 -3.28 -7.71
N THR A 76 -1.36 -2.52 -8.76
CA THR A 76 -2.29 -1.58 -9.39
C THR A 76 -3.47 -2.31 -10.03
N LYS A 77 -3.26 -3.51 -10.59
CA LYS A 77 -4.35 -4.33 -11.12
C LYS A 77 -5.26 -4.80 -9.97
N GLU A 78 -4.67 -5.37 -8.93
CA GLU A 78 -5.40 -5.88 -7.75
C GLU A 78 -6.24 -4.77 -7.10
N LEU A 79 -5.65 -3.57 -6.92
CA LEU A 79 -6.36 -2.42 -6.35
C LEU A 79 -7.57 -1.98 -7.18
N GLN A 80 -7.48 -2.01 -8.51
CA GLN A 80 -8.59 -1.64 -9.39
C GLN A 80 -9.68 -2.72 -9.49
N GLU A 81 -9.38 -3.97 -9.12
CA GLU A 81 -10.36 -5.06 -9.05
C GLU A 81 -11.12 -5.08 -7.71
N MET A 82 -10.70 -4.28 -6.73
CA MET A 82 -11.37 -4.19 -5.43
C MET A 82 -12.49 -3.14 -5.44
N THR A 83 -13.55 -3.43 -4.68
CA THR A 83 -14.63 -2.47 -4.41
C THR A 83 -14.27 -1.60 -3.21
N PRO A 84 -14.86 -0.39 -3.07
CA PRO A 84 -14.66 0.46 -1.90
C PRO A 84 -14.98 -0.27 -0.59
N LYS A 85 -16.04 -1.10 -0.59
CA LYS A 85 -16.42 -1.93 0.56
C LYS A 85 -15.32 -2.90 0.98
N LYS A 86 -14.72 -3.61 0.02
CA LYS A 86 -13.65 -4.57 0.31
C LYS A 86 -12.40 -3.87 0.85
N LEU A 87 -11.99 -2.75 0.24
CA LEU A 87 -10.86 -1.97 0.75
C LEU A 87 -11.10 -1.42 2.15
N PHE A 88 -12.30 -0.89 2.41
CA PHE A 88 -12.67 -0.42 3.75
C PHE A 88 -12.52 -1.53 4.78
N GLN A 89 -13.06 -2.73 4.48
CA GLN A 89 -12.98 -3.88 5.36
C GLN A 89 -11.53 -4.33 5.61
N GLU A 90 -10.70 -4.42 4.58
CA GLU A 90 -9.28 -4.80 4.75
C GLU A 90 -8.50 -3.78 5.60
N LEU A 91 -8.78 -2.48 5.46
CA LEU A 91 -8.18 -1.45 6.30
C LEU A 91 -8.63 -1.56 7.76
N GLU A 92 -9.92 -1.79 8.00
CA GLU A 92 -10.48 -1.94 9.33
C GLU A 92 -9.97 -3.20 10.03
N GLU A 93 -9.95 -4.34 9.36
CA GLU A 93 -9.41 -5.60 9.88
C GLU A 93 -7.94 -5.46 10.28
N ARG A 94 -7.14 -4.79 9.43
CA ARG A 94 -5.72 -4.54 9.73
C ARG A 94 -5.51 -3.61 10.94
N GLU A 95 -6.37 -2.61 11.11
CA GLU A 95 -6.33 -1.73 12.28
C GLU A 95 -6.70 -2.50 13.56
N VAL A 96 -7.74 -3.33 13.50
CA VAL A 96 -8.15 -4.19 14.62
C VAL A 96 -7.06 -5.18 15.01
N ASP A 97 -6.46 -5.86 14.03
CA ASP A 97 -5.42 -6.86 14.29
C ASP A 97 -4.16 -6.22 14.90
N PHE A 98 -3.79 -5.01 14.48
CA PHE A 98 -2.71 -4.27 15.13
C PHE A 98 -2.97 -4.03 16.62
N HIS A 99 -4.19 -3.64 16.99
CA HIS A 99 -4.55 -3.39 18.39
C HIS A 99 -4.58 -4.68 19.21
N LYS A 100 -5.15 -5.78 18.67
CA LYS A 100 -5.13 -7.11 19.31
C LYS A 100 -3.71 -7.59 19.58
N VAL A 101 -2.84 -7.48 18.59
CA VAL A 101 -1.44 -7.91 18.69
C VAL A 101 -0.69 -7.08 19.75
N THR A 102 -0.92 -5.77 19.79
CA THR A 102 -0.39 -4.88 20.83
C THR A 102 -0.85 -5.29 22.23
N GLU A 103 -2.14 -5.63 22.38
CA GLU A 103 -2.71 -6.09 23.66
C GLU A 103 -2.12 -7.43 24.11
N ILE A 104 -1.94 -8.39 23.20
CA ILE A 104 -1.32 -9.68 23.50
C ILE A 104 0.08 -9.50 24.10
N VAL A 105 0.90 -8.64 23.52
CA VAL A 105 2.26 -8.42 24.03
C VAL A 105 2.28 -7.65 25.33
N LYS A 106 1.37 -6.67 25.50
CA LYS A 106 1.18 -6.02 26.79
C LYS A 106 0.83 -7.04 27.87
N ASN A 107 -0.17 -7.87 27.63
CA ASN A 107 -0.62 -8.89 28.56
C ASN A 107 0.48 -9.93 28.85
N HIS A 108 1.26 -10.34 27.84
CA HIS A 108 2.40 -11.24 28.03
C HIS A 108 3.42 -10.65 29.01
N ARG A 109 3.76 -9.35 28.88
CA ARG A 109 4.73 -8.68 29.75
C ARG A 109 4.26 -8.54 31.19
N GLU A 110 2.96 -8.35 31.38
CA GLU A 110 2.35 -8.20 32.70
C GLU A 110 2.19 -9.55 33.41
N THR A 111 1.98 -10.63 32.66
CA THR A 111 1.67 -11.97 33.22
C THR A 111 2.85 -12.92 33.28
N CYS A 112 3.86 -12.75 32.42
CA CYS A 112 4.97 -13.69 32.26
C CYS A 112 6.26 -13.20 32.90
N LYS A 113 7.05 -14.14 33.43
CA LYS A 113 8.42 -13.87 33.92
C LYS A 113 9.38 -13.54 32.77
N SER A 114 9.13 -14.10 31.58
CA SER A 114 9.91 -13.80 30.38
C SER A 114 9.41 -12.50 29.77
N LYS A 115 10.31 -11.53 29.60
CA LYS A 115 10.02 -10.24 28.95
C LYS A 115 10.49 -10.19 27.49
N MET A 116 11.03 -11.30 26.98
CA MET A 116 11.70 -11.39 25.68
C MET A 116 10.69 -11.62 24.54
N VAL A 117 9.67 -10.77 24.45
CA VAL A 117 8.73 -10.75 23.32
C VAL A 117 8.66 -9.35 22.75
N TRP A 118 9.02 -9.26 21.47
CA TRP A 118 9.09 -8.02 20.70
C TRP A 118 8.23 -8.18 19.46
N LEU A 119 7.38 -7.19 19.19
CA LEU A 119 6.62 -7.10 17.95
C LEU A 119 7.19 -5.99 17.11
N THR A 120 7.49 -6.31 15.86
CA THR A 120 7.80 -5.31 14.86
C THR A 120 6.82 -5.40 13.72
N ARG A 121 6.75 -4.32 12.95
CA ARG A 121 6.12 -4.34 11.63
C ARG A 121 6.77 -5.48 10.81
N ASN A 122 5.99 -6.10 9.92
CA ASN A 122 6.37 -7.26 9.11
C ASN A 122 7.85 -7.22 8.65
N GLY A 123 8.51 -8.39 8.66
CA GLY A 123 9.98 -8.56 8.66
C GLY A 123 10.85 -7.51 7.94
N ASP A 124 10.47 -7.06 6.75
CA ASP A 124 11.22 -6.06 5.98
C ASP A 124 11.42 -4.72 6.72
N PHE A 125 10.52 -4.37 7.63
CA PHE A 125 10.54 -3.10 8.36
C PHE A 125 11.36 -3.15 9.66
N MET A 126 11.75 -4.35 10.13
CA MET A 126 12.54 -4.52 11.35
C MET A 126 13.87 -3.77 11.26
N ARG A 127 14.55 -3.83 10.11
CA ARG A 127 15.83 -3.12 9.91
C ARG A 127 15.67 -1.62 10.08
N GLU A 128 14.67 -1.05 9.42
CA GLU A 128 14.39 0.39 9.50
C GLU A 128 14.02 0.81 10.91
N ASP A 129 13.22 0.00 11.61
CA ASP A 129 12.81 0.27 13.00
C ASP A 129 14.00 0.20 13.96
N LEU A 130 14.95 -0.72 13.75
CA LEU A 130 16.21 -0.79 14.48
C LEU A 130 17.14 0.41 14.19
N GLU A 131 17.22 0.83 12.93
CA GLU A 131 18.03 2.00 12.52
C GLU A 131 17.49 3.29 13.13
N ASP A 132 16.17 3.47 13.12
CA ASP A 132 15.50 4.60 13.76
C ASP A 132 15.63 4.56 15.28
N ALA A 133 15.49 3.37 15.88
CA ALA A 133 15.68 3.16 17.31
C ALA A 133 17.08 3.59 17.78
N ARG A 134 18.13 3.23 17.03
CA ARG A 134 19.52 3.65 17.34
C ARG A 134 19.71 5.17 17.27
N ARG A 135 18.86 5.90 16.53
CA ARG A 135 18.93 7.36 16.39
C ARG A 135 18.13 8.10 17.46
N LEU A 136 17.30 7.41 18.26
CA LEU A 136 16.49 8.06 19.28
C LEU A 136 17.37 8.72 20.37
N PRO A 137 17.05 9.96 20.80
CA PRO A 137 17.74 10.61 21.91
C PRO A 137 17.75 9.74 23.17
N GLY A 138 18.87 9.69 23.90
CA GLY A 138 19.04 8.83 25.08
C GLY A 138 19.33 7.36 24.77
N ILE A 139 18.62 6.75 23.82
CA ILE A 139 18.94 5.39 23.34
C ILE A 139 20.30 5.39 22.63
N LYS A 140 20.53 6.37 21.77
CA LYS A 140 21.82 6.54 21.10
C LYS A 140 22.97 6.64 22.11
N ASP A 141 22.85 7.52 23.10
CA ASP A 141 23.90 7.74 24.10
C ASP A 141 24.16 6.46 24.92
N THR A 142 23.09 5.74 25.29
CA THR A 142 23.18 4.45 26.01
C THR A 142 23.88 3.38 25.17
N LEU A 143 23.56 3.30 23.87
CA LEU A 143 24.19 2.33 22.96
C LEU A 143 25.65 2.69 22.68
N ASP A 144 25.97 3.97 22.52
CA ASP A 144 27.35 4.45 22.34
C ASP A 144 28.22 4.13 23.58
N ASP A 145 27.62 4.15 24.79
CA ASP A 145 28.28 3.70 26.02
C ASP A 145 28.48 2.18 26.06
N PHE A 146 27.50 1.39 25.64
CA PHE A 146 27.63 -0.07 25.56
C PHE A 146 28.65 -0.52 24.52
N ASP A 147 28.74 0.19 23.39
CA ASP A 147 29.68 -0.08 22.30
C ASP A 147 31.16 0.11 22.75
N LYS A 148 31.42 0.79 23.89
CA LYS A 148 32.77 0.90 24.49
C LYS A 148 33.26 -0.43 25.08
N ASN A 149 32.36 -1.27 25.60
CA ASN A 149 32.67 -2.57 26.23
C ASN A 149 31.69 -3.66 25.73
N PRO A 150 31.82 -4.10 24.47
CA PRO A 150 30.81 -4.95 23.83
C PRO A 150 30.67 -6.33 24.48
N GLU A 151 31.76 -6.91 25.00
CA GLU A 151 31.74 -8.23 25.66
C GLU A 151 30.90 -8.26 26.94
N GLN A 152 30.76 -7.11 27.62
CA GLN A 152 30.01 -6.99 28.87
C GLN A 152 28.55 -6.56 28.66
N HIS A 153 28.26 -5.90 27.53
CA HIS A 153 26.97 -5.24 27.30
C HIS A 153 26.18 -5.79 26.13
N GLN A 154 26.61 -6.89 25.50
CA GLN A 154 25.93 -7.43 24.31
C GLN A 154 24.43 -7.69 24.54
N GLU A 155 24.05 -8.33 25.65
CA GLU A 155 22.64 -8.60 25.96
C GLU A 155 21.86 -7.32 26.29
N ALA A 156 22.47 -6.41 27.04
CA ALA A 156 21.85 -5.13 27.39
C ALA A 156 21.62 -4.25 26.16
N ALA A 157 22.58 -4.21 25.23
CA ALA A 157 22.48 -3.47 23.98
C ALA A 157 21.37 -4.03 23.09
N LEU A 158 21.28 -5.36 22.95
CA LEU A 158 20.22 -6.01 22.19
C LEU A 158 18.84 -5.71 22.80
N ASN A 159 18.68 -5.87 24.12
CA ASN A 159 17.39 -5.62 24.79
C ASN A 159 16.94 -4.17 24.67
N THR A 160 17.85 -3.22 24.86
CA THR A 160 17.57 -1.78 24.69
C THR A 160 17.15 -1.49 23.25
N LEU A 161 17.87 -2.03 22.27
CA LEU A 161 17.59 -1.77 20.86
C LEU A 161 16.25 -2.38 20.42
N PHE A 162 15.95 -3.63 20.79
CA PHE A 162 14.67 -4.25 20.45
C PHE A 162 13.48 -3.58 21.15
N SER A 163 13.66 -3.14 22.41
CA SER A 163 12.63 -2.38 23.12
C SER A 163 12.36 -1.03 22.45
N ALA A 164 13.41 -0.34 22.02
CA ALA A 164 13.27 0.92 21.30
C ALA A 164 12.62 0.72 19.92
N ALA A 165 13.01 -0.33 19.18
CA ALA A 165 12.46 -0.66 17.87
C ALA A 165 10.98 -1.02 17.90
N GLU A 166 10.51 -1.70 18.95
CA GLU A 166 9.07 -1.93 19.15
C GLU A 166 8.31 -0.60 19.33
N GLY A 167 8.86 0.33 20.12
CA GLY A 167 8.28 1.67 20.29
C GLY A 167 8.17 2.43 18.98
N VAL A 168 9.23 2.38 18.16
CA VAL A 168 9.25 2.97 16.80
C VAL A 168 8.21 2.30 15.90
N SER A 169 8.18 0.97 15.86
CA SER A 169 7.24 0.16 15.11
C SER A 169 5.79 0.55 15.43
N ARG A 170 5.47 0.67 16.73
CA ARG A 170 4.14 1.09 17.20
C ARG A 170 3.81 2.52 16.77
N ALA A 171 4.72 3.46 16.96
CA ALA A 171 4.52 4.86 16.60
C ALA A 171 4.27 5.04 15.10
N LYS A 172 5.07 4.37 14.25
CA LYS A 172 4.89 4.40 12.79
C LYS A 172 3.57 3.79 12.35
N SER A 173 3.16 2.68 12.98
CA SER A 173 1.88 2.04 12.66
C SER A 173 0.70 2.93 13.04
N LEU A 174 0.77 3.61 14.19
CA LEU A 174 -0.25 4.60 14.59
C LEU A 174 -0.30 5.80 13.65
N ALA A 175 0.86 6.33 13.24
CA ALA A 175 0.93 7.41 12.26
C ALA A 175 0.30 6.99 10.92
N TYR A 176 0.59 5.77 10.46
CA TYR A 176 -0.05 5.19 9.27
C TYR A 176 -1.58 5.17 9.37
N PHE A 177 -2.14 4.70 10.50
CA PHE A 177 -3.60 4.69 10.70
C PHE A 177 -4.20 6.09 10.74
N GLN A 178 -3.47 7.08 11.24
CA GLN A 178 -3.89 8.48 11.21
C GLN A 178 -3.94 9.02 9.77
N GLU A 179 -2.92 8.73 8.95
CA GLU A 179 -2.86 9.17 7.55
C GLU A 179 -3.97 8.57 6.70
N VAL A 180 -4.32 7.30 6.91
CA VAL A 180 -5.38 6.64 6.12
C VAL A 180 -6.79 6.90 6.65
N LYS A 181 -6.94 7.63 7.76
CA LYS A 181 -8.25 7.86 8.40
C LYS A 181 -9.25 8.52 7.47
N GLU A 182 -8.84 9.58 6.76
CA GLU A 182 -9.71 10.30 5.83
C GLU A 182 -10.12 9.41 4.65
N MET A 183 -9.16 8.67 4.09
CA MET A 183 -9.41 7.70 3.02
C MET A 183 -10.39 6.61 3.48
N LYS A 184 -10.26 6.11 4.71
CA LYS A 184 -11.15 5.10 5.27
C LYS A 184 -12.59 5.60 5.36
N GLU A 185 -12.80 6.85 5.79
CA GLU A 185 -14.14 7.45 5.84
C GLU A 185 -14.73 7.66 4.44
N GLN A 186 -13.92 8.08 3.46
CA GLN A 186 -14.35 8.18 2.07
C GLN A 186 -14.79 6.82 1.50
N LEU A 187 -14.01 5.76 1.73
CA LEU A 187 -14.35 4.41 1.28
C LEU A 187 -15.65 3.90 1.94
N ARG A 188 -15.87 4.23 3.21
CA ARG A 188 -17.10 3.91 3.94
C ARG A 188 -18.32 4.60 3.33
N GLU A 189 -18.20 5.90 3.02
CA GLU A 189 -19.26 6.67 2.37
C GLU A 189 -19.58 6.11 0.99
N MET A 190 -18.56 5.83 0.17
CA MET A 190 -18.72 5.24 -1.15
C MET A 190 -19.42 3.87 -1.08
N ALA A 191 -18.99 3.01 -0.16
CA ALA A 191 -19.62 1.70 0.05
C ALA A 191 -21.10 1.82 0.44
N ARG A 192 -21.45 2.82 1.27
CA ARG A 192 -22.86 3.08 1.63
C ARG A 192 -23.67 3.54 0.43
N ASN A 193 -23.13 4.42 -0.39
CA ASN A 193 -23.81 4.93 -1.58
C ASN A 193 -24.02 3.84 -2.63
N ASP A 194 -23.04 2.97 -2.82
CA ASP A 194 -23.13 1.77 -3.66
C ASP A 194 -24.29 0.86 -3.23
N GLU A 195 -24.40 0.59 -1.92
CA GLU A 195 -25.51 -0.20 -1.37
C GLU A 195 -26.88 0.47 -1.55
N LEU A 196 -26.97 1.80 -1.36
CA LEU A 196 -28.21 2.55 -1.51
C LEU A 196 -28.68 2.64 -2.98
N GLN A 197 -27.74 2.79 -3.91
CA GLN A 197 -28.03 2.95 -5.33
C GLN A 197 -28.03 1.63 -6.11
N GLY A 198 -27.59 0.53 -5.50
CA GLY A 198 -27.40 -0.74 -6.18
C GLY A 198 -26.31 -0.67 -7.26
N THR A 199 -25.30 0.18 -7.05
CA THR A 199 -24.17 0.36 -7.96
C THR A 199 -22.91 -0.28 -7.39
N ASP A 200 -21.95 -0.60 -8.26
CA ASP A 200 -20.60 -1.00 -7.85
C ASP A 200 -19.60 0.05 -8.32
N THR A 201 -19.02 0.80 -7.39
CA THR A 201 -17.98 1.76 -7.73
C THR A 201 -16.67 1.04 -8.01
N ILE A 202 -16.04 1.38 -9.14
CA ILE A 202 -14.74 0.85 -9.55
C ILE A 202 -13.63 1.80 -9.10
N ILE A 203 -12.65 1.26 -8.39
CA ILE A 203 -11.49 2.02 -7.94
C ILE A 203 -10.55 2.22 -9.12
N LYS A 204 -10.12 3.46 -9.34
CA LYS A 204 -9.21 3.83 -10.42
C LYS A 204 -7.88 4.31 -9.84
N CYS A 205 -6.79 3.70 -10.26
CA CYS A 205 -5.45 4.04 -9.82
C CYS A 205 -4.62 4.63 -10.96
N GLY A 206 -3.72 5.57 -10.66
CA GLY A 206 -2.66 5.98 -11.58
C GLY A 206 -3.10 6.83 -12.79
N GLY A 207 -3.75 7.98 -12.54
CA GLY A 207 -3.98 8.98 -13.59
C GLY A 207 -5.04 8.61 -14.63
N GLN A 208 -5.89 7.61 -14.34
CA GLN A 208 -7.21 7.50 -14.97
C GLN A 208 -8.10 8.66 -14.49
N GLN A 209 -7.76 9.89 -14.89
CA GLN A 209 -8.70 10.99 -14.86
C GLN A 209 -9.70 10.72 -15.97
N ASP A 210 -10.87 10.20 -15.62
CA ASP A 210 -12.01 10.41 -16.49
C ASP A 210 -12.14 11.92 -16.68
N LEU A 211 -12.14 12.35 -17.94
CA LEU A 211 -12.55 13.70 -18.29
C LEU A 211 -14.07 13.82 -18.03
N TYR A 212 -14.42 13.99 -16.74
CA TYR A 212 -15.69 14.43 -16.12
C TYR A 212 -16.99 13.63 -16.43
N PRO A 213 -17.98 13.63 -15.51
CA PRO A 213 -18.87 14.78 -15.31
C PRO A 213 -18.72 15.42 -13.93
N THR A 214 -18.75 16.74 -13.89
CA THR A 214 -18.99 17.55 -12.70
C THR A 214 -20.30 17.10 -12.06
N GLY A 215 -20.22 16.46 -10.90
CA GLY A 215 -21.36 15.92 -10.15
C GLY A 215 -21.25 16.13 -8.65
N PHE A 216 -20.53 17.17 -8.22
CA PHE A 216 -20.81 17.80 -6.94
C PHE A 216 -21.28 19.22 -7.25
N PRO A 217 -22.45 19.67 -6.74
CA PRO A 217 -22.84 21.05 -6.92
C PRO A 217 -21.75 21.91 -6.28
N ALA A 218 -21.12 22.75 -7.11
CA ALA A 218 -20.38 23.89 -6.63
C ALA A 218 -21.34 24.65 -5.71
N GLN A 219 -21.01 24.75 -4.42
CA GLN A 219 -21.65 25.72 -3.55
C GLN A 219 -21.34 27.09 -4.15
N THR A 220 -22.32 27.64 -4.87
CA THR A 220 -22.31 29.05 -5.21
C THR A 220 -22.45 29.82 -3.90
N PRO A 221 -21.52 30.72 -3.54
CA PRO A 221 -21.83 31.72 -2.54
C PRO A 221 -22.87 32.66 -3.17
N SER A 222 -24.14 32.42 -2.85
CA SER A 222 -25.24 33.30 -3.21
C SER A 222 -25.28 34.48 -2.23
N GLY A 223 -24.91 35.66 -2.73
CA GLY A 223 -25.29 36.98 -2.20
C GLY A 223 -24.65 37.37 -0.86
N SER A 224 -24.36 38.64 -0.59
CA SER A 224 -24.89 39.86 -1.19
C SER A 224 -23.96 41.02 -0.82
N GLN A 225 -23.72 41.87 -1.81
CA GLN A 225 -23.39 43.28 -1.58
C GLN A 225 -24.62 43.95 -0.95
N GLU A 226 -24.42 44.62 0.18
CA GLU A 226 -24.87 45.99 0.43
C GLU A 226 -23.76 46.70 1.23
#